data_AF-A0A2V4T3J5-F1
#
_entry.id   AF-A0A2V4T3J5-F1
#
_cell.length_a   1.000
_cell.length_b   1.000
_cell.length_c   1.000
_cell.angle_alpha   90.00
_cell.angle_beta   90.00
_cell.angle_gamma   90.00
#
_symmetry.space_group_name_H-M   'P 1'
#
loop_
_entity.id
_entity.type
_entity.pdbx_description
1 polymer ?
#
loop_
_entity_poly.entity_id
_entity_poly.type
_entity_poly.pdbx_seq_one_letter_code
_entity_poly.pdbx_strand_id
1 'polypeptide(L)'
;MKSRTGRKPPPRLVARFVAISWRDLAVTFGPILLVSAAAIWLAVRLIQPAPPNTLTMSAGPKGSTFWNAAEKYKAILARNNITLNVLESEGSAQNLQRLADPKSSVDVAFVQDGLASKVPGGLVSLGSVAYVPLVVFYHGPVASRLSQFEGQRIAIGAEGSGTRELALTLLKANGIEPGGATKLLPLSGDDAARELVAGKIDVAILAGDSAQPPVMGRLSRMPGIRFFDFVQADAYARRFPYLTAITIPMGAFDFGRNLPAAPLHFIAPTAELVARDSLHPALSDLLIEAAKEVHGRSTLLQRAGEFPAPRAQDFPISADAARYYKSGKSFLYRVLPFWVASLADRLVVLLVPIIVVLIPGLRIVPSLYAWRVKSRIYRWYGSLIALERAAMADNSPTERRALIRQLDKIEESVNGMKMPLAYAEQFYVLREHIGFVRARLSGTREAPDANVGAEEEQAEESAGTAEAPEGGSNDAGTAGTAGTEASHANESGSNETGERTH
;
A
#
# COMPACT_ATOMS: atom_id res chain seq x y z
N MET A 1 73.49 -47.81 39.50
CA MET A 1 72.17 -47.34 40.01
C MET A 1 71.45 -46.49 38.96
N LYS A 2 70.19 -46.09 39.22
CA LYS A 2 69.27 -45.49 38.22
C LYS A 2 69.74 -44.12 37.70
N SER A 3 69.52 -43.87 36.41
CA SER A 3 69.61 -42.55 35.78
C SER A 3 68.52 -41.59 36.32
N ARG A 4 68.83 -40.28 36.40
CA ARG A 4 67.88 -39.27 36.94
C ARG A 4 68.00 -37.88 36.30
N THR A 5 68.27 -37.80 34.99
CA THR A 5 68.27 -36.55 34.21
C THR A 5 66.85 -36.20 33.74
N GLY A 6 66.02 -35.70 34.66
CA GLY A 6 64.62 -35.35 34.43
C GLY A 6 64.35 -34.11 33.56
N ARG A 7 64.99 -33.99 32.38
CA ARG A 7 64.58 -33.01 31.36
C ARG A 7 63.28 -33.49 30.72
N LYS A 8 62.15 -32.86 31.09
CA LYS A 8 60.94 -32.93 30.26
C LYS A 8 61.27 -32.34 28.88
N PRO A 9 60.84 -32.96 27.76
CA PRO A 9 60.95 -32.31 26.46
C PRO A 9 60.08 -31.04 26.44
N PRO A 10 60.43 -30.02 25.62
CA PRO A 10 59.56 -28.87 25.42
C PRO A 10 58.20 -29.36 24.85
N PRO A 11 57.07 -28.75 25.25
CA PRO A 11 55.76 -29.13 24.73
C PRO A 11 55.74 -28.92 23.21
N ARG A 12 55.30 -29.93 22.43
CA ARG A 12 55.12 -29.78 20.98
C ARG A 12 53.85 -28.96 20.72
N LEU A 13 54.04 -27.71 20.29
CA LEU A 13 52.98 -26.71 20.16
C LEU A 13 52.18 -26.88 18.86
N VAL A 14 51.07 -27.63 18.93
CA VAL A 14 50.18 -27.87 17.80
C VAL A 14 49.06 -26.82 17.75
N ALA A 15 49.31 -25.70 17.09
CA ALA A 15 48.30 -24.67 16.85
C ALA A 15 47.18 -25.19 15.92
N ARG A 16 45.98 -25.42 16.47
CA ARG A 16 44.81 -25.85 15.67
C ARG A 16 44.08 -24.63 15.09
N PHE A 17 44.58 -24.14 13.96
CA PHE A 17 43.84 -23.23 13.09
C PHE A 17 42.50 -23.88 12.69
N VAL A 18 41.38 -23.16 12.86
CA VAL A 18 40.03 -23.64 12.52
C VAL A 18 39.26 -22.49 11.88
N ALA A 19 38.63 -22.74 10.73
CA ALA A 19 38.16 -21.69 9.82
C ALA A 19 37.20 -20.66 10.45
N ILE A 20 36.08 -21.12 11.05
CA ILE A 20 35.09 -20.25 11.71
C ILE A 20 34.60 -20.87 13.02
N SER A 21 34.37 -20.01 14.03
CA SER A 21 33.72 -20.33 15.30
C SER A 21 32.23 -19.97 15.23
N TRP A 22 31.35 -20.96 15.29
CA TRP A 22 29.88 -20.77 15.22
C TRP A 22 29.34 -19.81 16.31
N ARG A 23 29.95 -19.81 17.51
CA ARG A 23 29.56 -18.88 18.59
C ARG A 23 29.94 -17.43 18.28
N ASP A 24 31.02 -17.21 17.55
CA ASP A 24 31.43 -15.86 17.16
C ASP A 24 30.67 -15.37 15.92
N LEU A 25 30.27 -16.30 15.03
CA LEU A 25 29.31 -16.04 13.97
C LEU A 25 27.95 -15.57 14.55
N ALA A 26 27.37 -16.35 15.46
CA ALA A 26 26.07 -16.04 16.07
C ALA A 26 26.04 -14.69 16.80
N VAL A 27 27.11 -14.32 17.52
CA VAL A 27 27.20 -13.02 18.22
C VAL A 27 27.44 -11.85 17.27
N THR A 28 28.06 -12.07 16.10
CA THR A 28 28.26 -11.01 15.09
C THR A 28 26.99 -10.76 14.27
N PHE A 29 26.27 -11.82 13.88
CA PHE A 29 25.04 -11.71 13.09
C PHE A 29 23.78 -11.44 13.94
N GLY A 30 23.78 -11.80 15.24
CA GLY A 30 22.64 -11.63 16.14
C GLY A 30 22.10 -10.19 16.23
N PRO A 31 22.93 -9.17 16.49
CA PRO A 31 22.48 -7.77 16.51
C PRO A 31 21.92 -7.30 15.17
N ILE A 32 22.53 -7.74 14.05
CA ILE A 32 22.07 -7.40 12.69
C ILE A 32 20.69 -8.02 12.43
N LEU A 33 20.49 -9.30 12.80
CA LEU A 33 19.18 -9.96 12.70
C LEU A 33 18.11 -9.28 13.56
N LEU A 34 18.46 -8.81 14.75
CA LEU A 34 17.54 -8.14 15.67
C LEU A 34 17.12 -6.76 15.12
N VAL A 35 18.08 -5.98 14.58
CA VAL A 35 17.78 -4.70 13.89
C VAL A 35 16.99 -4.95 12.60
N SER A 36 17.29 -5.98 11.82
CA SER A 36 16.49 -6.38 10.65
C SER A 36 15.05 -6.73 11.03
N ALA A 37 14.85 -7.52 12.10
CA ALA A 37 13.53 -7.87 12.58
C ALA A 37 12.73 -6.64 13.04
N ALA A 38 13.37 -5.70 13.75
CA ALA A 38 12.76 -4.44 14.15
C ALA A 38 12.41 -3.53 12.94
N ALA A 39 13.29 -3.46 11.93
CA ALA A 39 13.06 -2.68 10.71
C ALA A 39 11.92 -3.27 9.85
N ILE A 40 11.88 -4.61 9.70
CA ILE A 40 10.79 -5.32 9.01
C ILE A 40 9.47 -5.12 9.76
N TRP A 41 9.46 -5.28 11.09
CA TRP A 41 8.27 -5.03 11.91
C TRP A 41 7.75 -3.60 11.78
N LEU A 42 8.66 -2.61 11.79
CA LEU A 42 8.29 -1.20 11.63
C LEU A 42 7.74 -0.92 10.23
N ALA A 43 8.35 -1.47 9.18
CA ALA A 43 7.88 -1.29 7.80
C ALA A 43 6.53 -1.97 7.52
N VAL A 44 6.33 -3.20 8.03
CA VAL A 44 5.04 -3.91 7.97
C VAL A 44 3.94 -3.18 8.77
N ARG A 45 4.33 -2.31 9.73
CA ARG A 45 3.40 -1.45 10.49
C ARG A 45 3.15 -0.08 9.83
N LEU A 46 4.05 0.41 8.97
CA LEU A 46 3.97 1.74 8.36
C LEU A 46 3.50 1.74 6.90
N ILE A 47 3.72 0.66 6.15
CA ILE A 47 3.21 0.52 4.78
C ILE A 47 1.82 -0.12 4.84
N GLN A 48 0.93 0.29 3.94
CA GLN A 48 -0.48 -0.15 3.96
C GLN A 48 -0.60 -1.69 3.90
N PRO A 49 -1.55 -2.29 4.62
CA PRO A 49 -1.76 -3.73 4.57
C PRO A 49 -2.12 -4.14 3.14
N ALA A 50 -1.44 -5.17 2.63
CA ALA A 50 -1.55 -5.61 1.24
C ALA A 50 -3.03 -5.79 0.81
N PRO A 51 -3.40 -5.38 -0.41
CA PRO A 51 -4.80 -5.21 -0.82
C PRO A 51 -5.65 -6.44 -0.49
N PRO A 52 -6.78 -6.27 0.22
CA PRO A 52 -7.62 -7.40 0.57
C PRO A 52 -8.20 -8.03 -0.70
N ASN A 53 -8.18 -9.36 -0.74
CA ASN A 53 -8.68 -10.15 -1.88
C ASN A 53 -10.21 -10.34 -1.85
N THR A 54 -10.90 -9.71 -0.90
CA THR A 54 -12.34 -9.84 -0.65
C THR A 54 -12.90 -8.45 -0.39
N LEU A 55 -14.06 -8.16 -0.98
CA LEU A 55 -14.78 -6.89 -0.87
C LEU A 55 -16.27 -7.20 -0.74
N THR A 56 -17.02 -6.39 0.01
CA THR A 56 -18.47 -6.54 0.20
C THR A 56 -19.22 -5.35 -0.39
N MET A 57 -20.12 -5.63 -1.33
CA MET A 57 -20.96 -4.64 -1.99
C MET A 57 -22.42 -4.78 -1.56
N SER A 58 -23.02 -3.71 -1.03
CA SER A 58 -24.48 -3.65 -0.85
C SER A 58 -25.14 -3.18 -2.15
N ALA A 59 -26.12 -3.94 -2.65
CA ALA A 59 -26.64 -3.75 -4.01
C ALA A 59 -28.12 -3.34 -4.05
N GLY A 60 -29.04 -4.28 -4.00
CA GLY A 60 -30.49 -4.05 -4.11
C GLY A 60 -31.23 -5.39 -4.08
N PRO A 61 -32.56 -5.40 -4.28
CA PRO A 61 -33.34 -6.64 -4.31
C PRO A 61 -32.90 -7.51 -5.49
N LYS A 62 -32.94 -8.84 -5.38
CA LYS A 62 -32.59 -9.75 -6.50
C LYS A 62 -33.32 -9.37 -7.79
N GLY A 63 -32.54 -9.26 -8.88
CA GLY A 63 -33.04 -8.86 -10.20
C GLY A 63 -33.23 -7.36 -10.43
N SER A 64 -33.05 -6.50 -9.41
CA SER A 64 -32.95 -5.04 -9.58
C SER A 64 -31.77 -4.63 -10.47
N THR A 65 -31.77 -3.40 -10.98
CA THR A 65 -30.64 -2.89 -11.79
C THR A 65 -29.34 -2.87 -10.96
N PHE A 66 -29.41 -2.52 -9.67
CA PHE A 66 -28.24 -2.54 -8.77
C PHE A 66 -27.73 -3.96 -8.52
N TRP A 67 -28.61 -4.95 -8.25
CA TRP A 67 -28.21 -6.35 -8.14
C TRP A 67 -27.55 -6.88 -9.43
N ASN A 68 -28.17 -6.60 -10.57
CA ASN A 68 -27.67 -7.05 -11.88
C ASN A 68 -26.38 -6.32 -12.31
N ALA A 69 -26.07 -5.15 -11.75
CA ALA A 69 -24.77 -4.51 -11.88
C ALA A 69 -23.74 -5.18 -10.95
N ALA A 70 -24.07 -5.38 -9.67
CA ALA A 70 -23.17 -5.97 -8.68
C ALA A 70 -22.66 -7.37 -9.07
N GLU A 71 -23.53 -8.25 -9.58
CA GLU A 71 -23.11 -9.58 -10.07
C GLU A 71 -22.20 -9.51 -11.33
N LYS A 72 -22.30 -8.45 -12.14
CA LYS A 72 -21.31 -8.21 -13.22
C LYS A 72 -19.97 -7.74 -12.67
N TYR A 73 -19.98 -6.82 -11.69
CA TYR A 73 -18.75 -6.36 -11.04
C TYR A 73 -18.03 -7.55 -10.41
N LYS A 74 -18.75 -8.44 -9.72
CA LYS A 74 -18.24 -9.71 -9.17
C LYS A 74 -17.55 -10.58 -10.23
N ALA A 75 -18.18 -10.77 -11.39
CA ALA A 75 -17.59 -11.52 -12.50
C ALA A 75 -16.35 -10.85 -13.14
N ILE A 76 -16.22 -9.51 -13.04
CA ILE A 76 -15.06 -8.76 -13.53
C ILE A 76 -13.92 -8.77 -12.50
N LEU A 77 -14.23 -8.52 -11.22
CA LEU A 77 -13.26 -8.52 -10.11
C LEU A 77 -12.63 -9.90 -9.91
N ALA A 78 -13.41 -10.98 -10.12
CA ALA A 78 -12.90 -12.36 -10.08
C ALA A 78 -11.74 -12.61 -11.05
N ARG A 79 -11.68 -11.91 -12.20
CA ARG A 79 -10.56 -11.99 -13.17
C ARG A 79 -9.22 -11.53 -12.60
N ASN A 80 -9.26 -10.72 -11.53
CA ASN A 80 -8.08 -10.24 -10.80
C ASN A 80 -7.85 -11.00 -9.48
N ASN A 81 -8.56 -12.11 -9.25
CA ASN A 81 -8.62 -12.86 -7.99
C ASN A 81 -9.18 -12.05 -6.80
N ILE A 82 -10.11 -11.13 -7.06
CA ILE A 82 -10.88 -10.42 -6.04
C ILE A 82 -12.29 -11.04 -5.92
N THR A 83 -12.64 -11.50 -4.72
CA THR A 83 -13.97 -12.01 -4.38
C THR A 83 -14.89 -10.85 -4.02
N LEU A 84 -15.97 -10.65 -4.78
CA LEU A 84 -17.03 -9.69 -4.42
C LEU A 84 -18.21 -10.40 -3.76
N ASN A 85 -18.44 -10.12 -2.48
CA ASN A 85 -19.63 -10.52 -1.75
C ASN A 85 -20.75 -9.53 -2.03
N VAL A 86 -21.73 -9.91 -2.84
CA VAL A 86 -22.90 -9.08 -3.15
C VAL A 86 -23.98 -9.33 -2.10
N LEU A 87 -24.35 -8.29 -1.36
CA LEU A 87 -25.42 -8.32 -0.35
C LEU A 87 -26.72 -7.73 -0.91
N GLU A 88 -27.79 -8.48 -0.74
CA GLU A 88 -29.15 -8.04 -1.03
C GLU A 88 -29.58 -6.94 -0.05
N SER A 89 -30.33 -5.95 -0.55
CA SER A 89 -30.83 -4.81 0.21
C SER A 89 -32.15 -4.31 -0.36
N GLU A 90 -32.84 -3.43 0.34
CA GLU A 90 -34.05 -2.76 -0.18
C GLU A 90 -33.73 -1.64 -1.20
N GLY A 91 -32.45 -1.31 -1.39
CA GLY A 91 -31.98 -0.27 -2.30
C GLY A 91 -31.14 0.81 -1.62
N SER A 92 -31.18 2.01 -2.19
CA SER A 92 -30.18 3.07 -1.95
C SER A 92 -30.05 3.54 -0.50
N ALA A 93 -31.16 3.68 0.25
CA ALA A 93 -31.11 4.22 1.61
C ALA A 93 -30.57 3.19 2.62
N GLN A 94 -30.92 1.90 2.46
CA GLN A 94 -30.34 0.82 3.27
C GLN A 94 -28.87 0.59 2.92
N ASN A 95 -28.50 0.72 1.63
CA ASN A 95 -27.11 0.70 1.19
C ASN A 95 -26.28 1.79 1.90
N LEU A 96 -26.80 3.02 1.92
CA LEU A 96 -26.13 4.16 2.54
C LEU A 96 -26.02 4.01 4.07
N GLN A 97 -27.05 3.48 4.73
CA GLN A 97 -27.02 3.15 6.15
C GLN A 97 -25.94 2.08 6.47
N ARG A 98 -25.83 1.03 5.64
CA ARG A 98 -24.81 -0.02 5.76
C ARG A 98 -23.40 0.50 5.47
N LEU A 99 -23.23 1.53 4.65
CA LEU A 99 -21.94 2.21 4.46
C LEU A 99 -21.59 3.11 5.65
N ALA A 100 -22.57 3.80 6.24
CA ALA A 100 -22.33 4.72 7.35
C ALA A 100 -22.03 4.01 8.69
N ASP A 101 -22.60 2.83 8.95
CA ASP A 101 -22.31 2.05 10.17
C ASP A 101 -20.86 1.53 10.19
N PRO A 102 -19.99 1.91 11.15
CA PRO A 102 -18.62 1.40 11.25
C PRO A 102 -18.52 -0.09 11.62
N LYS A 103 -19.63 -0.72 12.06
CA LYS A 103 -19.69 -2.17 12.39
C LYS A 103 -20.10 -3.03 11.20
N SER A 104 -20.63 -2.42 10.14
CA SER A 104 -21.06 -3.10 8.93
C SER A 104 -19.87 -3.49 8.07
N SER A 105 -19.84 -4.74 7.62
CA SER A 105 -18.80 -5.27 6.72
C SER A 105 -18.94 -4.80 5.25
N VAL A 106 -19.83 -3.86 4.95
CA VAL A 106 -19.98 -3.27 3.61
C VAL A 106 -18.88 -2.23 3.37
N ASP A 107 -18.15 -2.39 2.26
CA ASP A 107 -17.04 -1.52 1.86
C ASP A 107 -17.47 -0.51 0.77
N VAL A 108 -18.41 -0.91 -0.09
CA VAL A 108 -18.90 -0.18 -1.26
C VAL A 108 -20.40 -0.44 -1.47
N ALA A 109 -21.13 0.50 -2.08
CA ALA A 109 -22.50 0.28 -2.52
C ALA A 109 -22.88 1.17 -3.72
N PHE A 110 -23.97 0.82 -4.39
CA PHE A 110 -24.67 1.75 -5.27
C PHE A 110 -25.64 2.60 -4.44
N VAL A 111 -25.58 3.93 -4.59
CA VAL A 111 -26.45 4.87 -3.87
C VAL A 111 -26.94 5.91 -4.86
N GLN A 112 -28.24 6.20 -4.89
CA GLN A 112 -28.76 7.33 -5.66
C GLN A 112 -28.40 8.67 -5.00
N ASP A 113 -28.22 9.70 -5.82
CA ASP A 113 -28.08 11.09 -5.38
C ASP A 113 -29.37 11.59 -4.66
N GLY A 114 -29.24 12.62 -3.82
CA GLY A 114 -30.33 13.15 -2.97
C GLY A 114 -30.52 12.43 -1.64
N LEU A 115 -29.50 11.73 -1.13
CA LEU A 115 -29.53 10.95 0.12
C LEU A 115 -28.40 11.26 1.13
N ALA A 116 -27.30 11.88 0.72
CA ALA A 116 -26.10 12.09 1.56
C ALA A 116 -26.39 12.83 2.88
N SER A 117 -27.36 13.74 2.90
CA SER A 117 -27.79 14.48 4.09
C SER A 117 -28.36 13.62 5.22
N LYS A 118 -28.59 12.31 4.99
CA LYS A 118 -29.11 11.35 5.98
C LYS A 118 -28.01 10.64 6.80
N VAL A 119 -26.72 10.82 6.49
CA VAL A 119 -25.61 10.12 7.15
C VAL A 119 -24.43 11.05 7.49
N PRO A 120 -23.58 10.69 8.48
CA PRO A 120 -22.30 11.36 8.70
C PRO A 120 -21.33 11.16 7.52
N GLY A 121 -20.27 11.97 7.50
CA GLY A 121 -19.15 11.84 6.56
C GLY A 121 -18.27 10.61 6.80
N GLY A 122 -17.17 10.51 6.04
CA GLY A 122 -16.34 9.29 5.94
C GLY A 122 -16.67 8.41 4.74
N LEU A 123 -17.55 8.89 3.86
CA LEU A 123 -17.91 8.27 2.58
C LEU A 123 -17.42 9.11 1.41
N VAL A 124 -16.99 8.45 0.34
CA VAL A 124 -16.43 9.04 -0.88
C VAL A 124 -17.02 8.40 -2.12
N SER A 125 -17.12 9.17 -3.19
CA SER A 125 -17.59 8.70 -4.49
C SER A 125 -16.44 8.14 -5.32
N LEU A 126 -16.65 6.98 -5.95
CA LEU A 126 -15.81 6.48 -7.04
C LEU A 126 -16.30 7.00 -8.42
N GLY A 127 -17.36 7.82 -8.41
CA GLY A 127 -17.99 8.42 -9.58
C GLY A 127 -19.42 7.93 -9.79
N SER A 128 -20.20 8.75 -10.52
CA SER A 128 -21.52 8.38 -11.02
C SER A 128 -21.41 7.24 -12.05
N VAL A 129 -22.36 6.31 -12.05
CA VAL A 129 -22.35 5.11 -12.92
C VAL A 129 -23.58 4.94 -13.82
N ALA A 130 -24.73 5.50 -13.48
CA ALA A 130 -25.95 5.42 -14.31
C ALA A 130 -26.99 6.47 -13.89
N TYR A 131 -27.93 6.79 -14.78
CA TYR A 131 -29.19 7.43 -14.38
C TYR A 131 -30.17 6.36 -13.86
N VAL A 132 -30.91 6.67 -12.79
CA VAL A 132 -31.92 5.79 -12.19
C VAL A 132 -33.30 6.47 -12.32
N PRO A 133 -33.95 6.43 -13.49
CA PRO A 133 -35.21 7.13 -13.72
C PRO A 133 -36.32 6.64 -12.80
N LEU A 134 -37.06 7.58 -12.24
CA LEU A 134 -38.29 7.31 -11.51
C LEU A 134 -39.43 7.10 -12.50
N VAL A 135 -40.04 5.92 -12.44
CA VAL A 135 -41.14 5.51 -13.30
C VAL A 135 -42.42 5.43 -12.48
N VAL A 136 -43.45 6.16 -12.89
CA VAL A 136 -44.76 6.12 -12.24
C VAL A 136 -45.76 5.48 -13.20
N PHE A 137 -46.30 4.33 -12.79
CA PHE A 137 -47.38 3.62 -13.47
C PHE A 137 -48.70 3.87 -12.75
N TYR A 138 -49.80 4.05 -13.47
CA TYR A 138 -51.12 4.27 -12.84
C TYR A 138 -52.28 3.78 -13.71
N HIS A 139 -53.45 3.64 -13.09
CA HIS A 139 -54.73 3.41 -13.75
C HIS A 139 -55.57 4.70 -13.82
N GLY A 140 -56.37 4.87 -14.88
CA GLY A 140 -57.38 5.94 -14.98
C GLY A 140 -57.19 6.95 -16.12
N PRO A 141 -57.72 8.19 -15.98
CA PRO A 141 -57.58 9.27 -16.96
C PRO A 141 -56.15 9.84 -16.95
N VAL A 142 -55.73 10.49 -18.04
CA VAL A 142 -54.36 11.00 -18.18
C VAL A 142 -54.05 12.06 -17.12
N ALA A 143 -53.04 11.79 -16.29
CA ALA A 143 -52.49 12.72 -15.32
C ALA A 143 -51.21 13.40 -15.86
N SER A 144 -51.02 14.67 -15.51
CA SER A 144 -49.86 15.49 -15.89
C SER A 144 -49.20 16.22 -14.70
N ARG A 145 -49.75 16.11 -13.50
CA ARG A 145 -49.13 16.57 -12.23
C ARG A 145 -49.29 15.51 -11.15
N LEU A 146 -48.26 15.31 -10.31
CA LEU A 146 -48.32 14.32 -9.23
C LEU A 146 -49.41 14.64 -8.20
N SER A 147 -49.76 15.92 -8.02
CA SER A 147 -50.89 16.35 -7.17
C SER A 147 -52.25 15.77 -7.59
N GLN A 148 -52.40 15.28 -8.84
CA GLN A 148 -53.64 14.65 -9.29
C GLN A 148 -53.84 13.23 -8.72
N PHE A 149 -52.84 12.68 -8.04
CA PHE A 149 -52.92 11.42 -7.29
C PHE A 149 -53.29 11.62 -5.81
N GLU A 150 -53.73 12.81 -5.41
CA GLU A 150 -54.25 13.07 -4.07
C GLU A 150 -55.47 12.19 -3.75
N GLY A 151 -55.55 11.65 -2.52
CA GLY A 151 -56.60 10.75 -2.08
C GLY A 151 -56.49 9.30 -2.60
N GLN A 152 -55.56 9.02 -3.53
CA GLN A 152 -55.38 7.69 -4.11
C GLN A 152 -54.51 6.76 -3.25
N ARG A 153 -54.40 5.49 -3.66
CA ARG A 153 -53.52 4.47 -3.08
C ARG A 153 -52.24 4.39 -3.91
N ILE A 154 -51.14 4.87 -3.36
CA ILE A 154 -49.84 4.97 -4.05
C ILE A 154 -48.85 4.01 -3.41
N ALA A 155 -48.38 3.00 -4.16
CA ALA A 155 -47.16 2.29 -3.79
C ALA A 155 -45.95 3.20 -4.03
N ILE A 156 -45.21 3.49 -2.96
CA ILE A 156 -44.08 4.43 -3.01
C ILE A 156 -42.71 3.74 -2.93
N GLY A 157 -42.65 2.40 -2.86
CA GLY A 157 -41.40 1.66 -2.63
C GLY A 157 -41.21 1.23 -1.17
N ALA A 158 -40.40 0.19 -1.00
CA ALA A 158 -40.09 -0.45 0.27
C ALA A 158 -39.24 0.44 1.19
N GLU A 159 -39.27 0.17 2.49
CA GLU A 159 -38.50 0.93 3.47
C GLU A 159 -37.00 0.64 3.31
N GLY A 160 -36.17 1.68 3.16
CA GLY A 160 -34.76 1.52 2.77
C GLY A 160 -34.48 1.57 1.27
N SER A 161 -35.50 1.63 0.40
CA SER A 161 -35.32 1.94 -1.02
C SER A 161 -35.06 3.43 -1.27
N GLY A 162 -34.25 3.76 -2.28
CA GLY A 162 -34.10 5.13 -2.78
C GLY A 162 -35.36 5.61 -3.50
N THR A 163 -36.04 4.70 -4.21
CA THR A 163 -37.38 4.92 -4.77
C THR A 163 -38.33 5.58 -3.76
N ARG A 164 -38.39 5.08 -2.50
CA ARG A 164 -39.26 5.63 -1.43
C ARG A 164 -38.90 7.05 -1.01
N GLU A 165 -37.62 7.33 -0.85
CA GLU A 165 -37.14 8.64 -0.40
C GLU A 165 -37.38 9.72 -1.47
N LEU A 166 -37.16 9.38 -2.74
CA LEU A 166 -37.48 10.26 -3.85
C LEU A 166 -39.00 10.43 -4.02
N ALA A 167 -39.78 9.35 -3.92
CA ALA A 167 -41.24 9.40 -3.98
C ALA A 167 -41.83 10.33 -2.91
N LEU A 168 -41.42 10.17 -1.64
CA LEU A 168 -41.85 11.04 -0.53
C LEU A 168 -41.47 12.50 -0.76
N THR A 169 -40.25 12.77 -1.26
CA THR A 169 -39.77 14.13 -1.52
C THR A 169 -40.59 14.84 -2.61
N LEU A 170 -40.91 14.12 -3.70
CA LEU A 170 -41.69 14.65 -4.82
C LEU A 170 -43.18 14.79 -4.48
N LEU A 171 -43.75 13.84 -3.76
CA LEU A 171 -45.15 13.90 -3.30
C LEU A 171 -45.34 15.06 -2.30
N LYS A 172 -44.43 15.25 -1.35
CA LYS A 172 -44.42 16.41 -0.44
C LYS A 172 -44.35 17.73 -1.21
N ALA A 173 -43.54 17.81 -2.26
CA ALA A 173 -43.47 19.00 -3.14
C ALA A 173 -44.77 19.26 -3.93
N ASN A 174 -45.71 18.30 -3.96
CA ASN A 174 -47.04 18.40 -4.56
C ASN A 174 -48.17 18.47 -3.50
N GLY A 175 -47.85 18.63 -2.21
CA GLY A 175 -48.82 18.68 -1.11
C GLY A 175 -49.27 17.31 -0.56
N ILE A 176 -48.75 16.20 -1.08
CA ILE A 176 -49.11 14.84 -0.66
C ILE A 176 -48.11 14.35 0.39
N GLU A 177 -48.54 14.25 1.65
CA GLU A 177 -47.71 13.82 2.78
C GLU A 177 -48.28 12.59 3.52
N PRO A 178 -47.45 11.79 4.22
CA PRO A 178 -47.92 10.72 5.09
C PRO A 178 -48.91 11.23 6.15
N GLY A 179 -50.01 10.51 6.35
CA GLY A 179 -51.09 10.90 7.28
C GLY A 179 -52.16 11.81 6.68
N GLY A 180 -52.00 12.28 5.45
CA GLY A 180 -53.05 12.94 4.67
C GLY A 180 -54.09 11.98 4.09
N ALA A 181 -54.93 12.47 3.17
CA ALA A 181 -55.97 11.67 2.52
C ALA A 181 -55.41 10.54 1.61
N THR A 182 -54.23 10.73 1.05
CA THR A 182 -53.55 9.78 0.16
C THR A 182 -52.94 8.61 0.93
N LYS A 183 -53.25 7.37 0.53
CA LYS A 183 -52.71 6.16 1.17
C LYS A 183 -51.36 5.78 0.55
N LEU A 184 -50.28 6.15 1.22
CA LEU A 184 -48.91 5.80 0.82
C LEU A 184 -48.52 4.42 1.36
N LEU A 185 -48.13 3.50 0.47
CA LEU A 185 -47.95 2.08 0.77
C LEU A 185 -46.50 1.62 0.51
N PRO A 186 -45.88 0.82 1.41
CA PRO A 186 -44.49 0.38 1.32
C PRO A 186 -44.26 -0.78 0.32
N LEU A 187 -44.99 -0.81 -0.80
CA LEU A 187 -44.88 -1.85 -1.82
C LEU A 187 -43.83 -1.45 -2.87
N SER A 188 -43.03 -2.42 -3.33
CA SER A 188 -42.01 -2.27 -4.38
C SER A 188 -42.15 -3.36 -5.46
N GLY A 189 -41.36 -3.24 -6.53
CA GLY A 189 -41.11 -4.32 -7.49
C GLY A 189 -42.36 -5.08 -7.99
N ASP A 190 -42.29 -6.41 -7.95
CA ASP A 190 -43.37 -7.31 -8.36
C ASP A 190 -44.63 -7.20 -7.50
N ASP A 191 -44.51 -6.80 -6.22
CA ASP A 191 -45.65 -6.63 -5.32
C ASP A 191 -46.49 -5.40 -5.68
N ALA A 192 -45.84 -4.25 -5.86
CA ALA A 192 -46.50 -3.04 -6.36
C ALA A 192 -47.11 -3.28 -7.74
N ALA A 193 -46.40 -3.98 -8.64
CA ALA A 193 -46.90 -4.32 -9.97
C ALA A 193 -48.15 -5.22 -9.92
N ARG A 194 -48.15 -6.25 -9.06
CA ARG A 194 -49.29 -7.16 -8.89
C ARG A 194 -50.50 -6.45 -8.30
N GLU A 195 -50.32 -5.66 -7.25
CA GLU A 195 -51.43 -4.97 -6.59
C GLU A 195 -51.99 -3.82 -7.45
N LEU A 196 -51.18 -3.22 -8.34
CA LEU A 196 -51.65 -2.26 -9.35
C LEU A 196 -52.53 -2.96 -10.39
N VAL A 197 -52.04 -4.03 -11.02
CA VAL A 197 -52.80 -4.83 -12.00
C VAL A 197 -54.10 -5.39 -11.40
N ALA A 198 -54.14 -5.65 -10.09
CA ALA A 198 -55.34 -6.08 -9.37
C ALA A 198 -56.30 -4.94 -8.97
N GLY A 199 -56.01 -3.67 -9.31
CA GLY A 199 -56.83 -2.51 -8.91
C GLY A 199 -56.86 -2.24 -7.40
N LYS A 200 -55.94 -2.85 -6.64
CA LYS A 200 -55.83 -2.70 -5.17
C LYS A 200 -55.00 -1.49 -4.77
N ILE A 201 -54.14 -1.01 -5.66
CA ILE A 201 -53.57 0.34 -5.64
C ILE A 201 -53.87 1.04 -6.96
N ASP A 202 -53.78 2.36 -6.98
CA ASP A 202 -54.11 3.19 -8.15
C ASP A 202 -52.85 3.64 -8.90
N VAL A 203 -51.73 3.77 -8.17
CA VAL A 203 -50.43 4.26 -8.64
C VAL A 203 -49.30 3.39 -8.06
N ALA A 204 -48.31 3.05 -8.88
CA ALA A 204 -47.04 2.46 -8.44
C ALA A 204 -45.85 3.30 -8.90
N ILE A 205 -45.05 3.75 -7.94
CA ILE A 205 -43.79 4.46 -8.16
C ILE A 205 -42.64 3.45 -8.03
N LEU A 206 -41.82 3.32 -9.07
CA LEU A 206 -40.75 2.33 -9.19
C LEU A 206 -39.48 2.99 -9.76
N ALA A 207 -38.31 2.63 -9.27
CA ALA A 207 -37.04 2.94 -9.94
C ALA A 207 -36.11 1.71 -9.98
N GLY A 208 -35.03 1.81 -10.74
CA GLY A 208 -34.11 0.69 -10.98
C GLY A 208 -33.33 0.20 -9.76
N ASP A 209 -33.30 0.96 -8.66
CA ASP A 209 -32.60 0.57 -7.43
C ASP A 209 -33.33 -0.55 -6.67
N SER A 210 -34.66 -0.50 -6.63
CA SER A 210 -35.51 -1.45 -5.90
C SER A 210 -36.54 -2.21 -6.76
N ALA A 211 -36.51 -2.09 -8.10
CA ALA A 211 -37.40 -2.81 -9.01
C ALA A 211 -36.64 -3.47 -10.17
N GLN A 212 -37.10 -4.66 -10.60
CA GLN A 212 -36.47 -5.39 -11.70
C GLN A 212 -36.91 -4.80 -13.07
N PRO A 213 -36.00 -4.64 -14.06
CA PRO A 213 -36.36 -4.18 -15.40
C PRO A 213 -37.48 -4.98 -16.11
N PRO A 214 -37.58 -6.32 -15.97
CA PRO A 214 -38.70 -7.08 -16.52
C PRO A 214 -40.06 -6.67 -15.95
N VAL A 215 -40.15 -6.25 -14.69
CA VAL A 215 -41.40 -5.84 -14.04
C VAL A 215 -41.93 -4.57 -14.69
N MET A 216 -41.07 -3.54 -14.77
CA MET A 216 -41.40 -2.28 -15.42
C MET A 216 -41.80 -2.53 -16.87
N GLY A 217 -41.02 -3.33 -17.62
CA GLY A 217 -41.34 -3.71 -18.99
C GLY A 217 -42.66 -4.47 -19.19
N ARG A 218 -43.15 -5.24 -18.20
CA ARG A 218 -44.49 -5.84 -18.24
C ARG A 218 -45.57 -4.78 -18.05
N LEU A 219 -45.42 -3.88 -17.07
CA LEU A 219 -46.36 -2.77 -16.84
C LEU A 219 -46.47 -1.83 -18.05
N SER A 220 -45.34 -1.53 -18.72
CA SER A 220 -45.28 -0.74 -19.97
C SER A 220 -46.17 -1.24 -21.11
N ARG A 221 -46.59 -2.51 -21.06
CA ARG A 221 -47.35 -3.19 -22.12
C ARG A 221 -48.72 -3.68 -21.64
N MET A 222 -49.10 -3.37 -20.40
CA MET A 222 -50.36 -3.83 -19.81
C MET A 222 -51.53 -2.93 -20.23
N PRO A 223 -52.60 -3.46 -20.86
CA PRO A 223 -53.79 -2.67 -21.18
C PRO A 223 -54.38 -1.98 -19.94
N GLY A 224 -54.76 -0.71 -20.06
CA GLY A 224 -55.35 0.07 -18.98
C GLY A 224 -54.36 0.65 -17.96
N ILE A 225 -53.08 0.26 -17.99
CA ILE A 225 -52.00 0.92 -17.24
C ILE A 225 -51.37 2.01 -18.12
N ARG A 226 -51.02 3.14 -17.52
CA ARG A 226 -50.36 4.27 -18.18
C ARG A 226 -49.02 4.56 -17.52
N PHE A 227 -48.07 5.06 -18.32
CA PHE A 227 -46.95 5.85 -17.80
C PHE A 227 -47.43 7.25 -17.43
N PHE A 228 -46.85 7.82 -16.37
CA PHE A 228 -46.87 9.25 -16.12
C PHE A 228 -45.77 9.92 -16.95
N ASP A 229 -46.14 10.94 -17.72
CA ASP A 229 -45.20 11.81 -18.43
C ASP A 229 -44.85 13.00 -17.53
N PHE A 230 -43.57 13.15 -17.17
CA PHE A 230 -43.11 14.26 -16.35
C PHE A 230 -43.00 15.55 -17.18
N VAL A 231 -44.13 16.11 -17.61
CA VAL A 231 -44.19 17.40 -18.36
C VAL A 231 -43.61 18.60 -17.59
N GLN A 232 -43.24 18.41 -16.32
CA GLN A 232 -42.57 19.38 -15.45
C GLN A 232 -41.11 18.96 -15.12
N ALA A 233 -40.50 18.02 -15.86
CA ALA A 233 -39.20 17.44 -15.54
C ALA A 233 -38.09 18.50 -15.33
N ASP A 234 -38.01 19.51 -16.19
CA ASP A 234 -37.06 20.63 -16.04
C ASP A 234 -37.29 21.44 -14.75
N ALA A 235 -38.54 21.58 -14.30
CA ALA A 235 -38.84 22.29 -13.06
C ALA A 235 -38.44 21.47 -11.82
N TYR A 236 -38.56 20.14 -11.88
CA TYR A 236 -38.02 19.25 -10.85
C TYR A 236 -36.48 19.28 -10.85
N ALA A 237 -35.83 19.14 -12.00
CA ALA A 237 -34.36 19.19 -12.12
C ALA A 237 -33.76 20.52 -11.62
N ARG A 238 -34.42 21.65 -11.90
CA ARG A 238 -34.00 22.97 -11.40
C ARG A 238 -34.24 23.18 -9.90
N ARG A 239 -35.18 22.45 -9.28
CA ARG A 239 -35.49 22.56 -7.85
C ARG A 239 -34.77 21.52 -6.98
N PHE A 240 -34.39 20.40 -7.57
CA PHE A 240 -33.67 19.30 -6.93
C PHE A 240 -32.41 19.01 -7.78
N PRO A 241 -31.25 19.65 -7.50
CA PRO A 241 -30.08 19.63 -8.39
C PRO A 241 -29.48 18.25 -8.68
N TYR A 242 -29.82 17.26 -7.86
CA TYR A 242 -29.46 15.86 -8.04
C TYR A 242 -30.31 15.14 -9.11
N LEU A 243 -31.41 15.73 -9.58
CA LEU A 243 -32.28 15.17 -10.62
C LEU A 243 -31.91 15.70 -12.02
N THR A 244 -31.73 14.77 -12.96
CA THR A 244 -31.63 15.04 -14.39
C THR A 244 -32.99 14.82 -15.06
N ALA A 245 -33.40 15.73 -15.95
CA ALA A 245 -34.53 15.53 -16.84
C ALA A 245 -34.08 14.69 -18.06
N ILE A 246 -34.81 13.61 -18.37
CA ILE A 246 -34.48 12.68 -19.46
C ILE A 246 -35.69 12.51 -20.38
N THR A 247 -35.52 12.77 -21.67
CA THR A 247 -36.54 12.52 -22.70
C THR A 247 -36.23 11.22 -23.45
N ILE A 248 -37.12 10.24 -23.35
CA ILE A 248 -37.13 9.05 -24.22
C ILE A 248 -37.87 9.43 -25.50
N PRO A 249 -37.24 9.30 -26.69
CA PRO A 249 -37.89 9.67 -27.94
C PRO A 249 -38.99 8.68 -28.34
N MET A 250 -39.89 9.14 -29.20
CA MET A 250 -40.92 8.33 -29.83
C MET A 250 -40.32 7.08 -30.52
N GLY A 251 -40.96 5.93 -30.38
CA GLY A 251 -40.52 4.66 -30.98
C GLY A 251 -39.34 3.94 -30.30
N ALA A 252 -38.72 4.51 -29.24
CA ALA A 252 -37.51 3.96 -28.62
C ALA A 252 -37.64 2.59 -27.93
N PHE A 253 -38.86 2.13 -27.60
CA PHE A 253 -39.10 0.80 -27.03
C PHE A 253 -39.44 -0.25 -28.10
N ASP A 254 -40.09 0.15 -29.19
CA ASP A 254 -40.46 -0.69 -30.34
C ASP A 254 -40.71 0.22 -31.56
N PHE A 255 -39.79 0.22 -32.54
CA PHE A 255 -39.93 1.03 -33.75
C PHE A 255 -41.09 0.57 -34.65
N GLY A 256 -41.37 -0.74 -34.71
CA GLY A 256 -42.41 -1.31 -35.59
C GLY A 256 -43.83 -1.03 -35.08
N ARG A 257 -43.98 -0.87 -33.75
CA ARG A 257 -45.24 -0.45 -33.11
C ARG A 257 -45.26 1.04 -32.73
N ASN A 258 -44.19 1.77 -33.04
CA ASN A 258 -43.94 3.14 -32.61
C ASN A 258 -44.23 3.38 -31.11
N LEU A 259 -43.60 2.59 -30.24
CA LEU A 259 -43.74 2.72 -28.78
C LEU A 259 -42.47 3.36 -28.18
N PRO A 260 -42.56 4.40 -27.33
CA PRO A 260 -43.79 5.13 -27.00
C PRO A 260 -44.29 5.95 -28.19
N ALA A 261 -45.61 6.17 -28.28
CA ALA A 261 -46.26 6.83 -29.43
C ALA A 261 -46.09 8.36 -29.46
N ALA A 262 -45.49 8.91 -28.40
CA ALA A 262 -44.99 10.28 -28.29
C ALA A 262 -43.72 10.22 -27.41
N PRO A 263 -42.87 11.27 -27.39
CA PRO A 263 -41.78 11.36 -26.43
C PRO A 263 -42.28 11.26 -24.98
N LEU A 264 -41.51 10.64 -24.11
CA LEU A 264 -41.80 10.53 -22.67
C LEU A 264 -40.70 11.18 -21.84
N HIS A 265 -41.09 12.04 -20.92
CA HIS A 265 -40.20 12.78 -20.02
C HIS A 265 -40.15 12.07 -18.67
N PHE A 266 -38.93 11.90 -18.16
CA PHE A 266 -38.62 11.28 -16.88
C PHE A 266 -37.74 12.22 -16.05
N ILE A 267 -37.76 12.01 -14.74
CA ILE A 267 -36.79 12.57 -13.80
C ILE A 267 -35.96 11.42 -13.23
N ALA A 268 -34.64 11.61 -13.15
CA ALA A 268 -33.71 10.59 -12.71
C ALA A 268 -32.64 11.19 -11.80
N PRO A 269 -32.50 10.75 -10.53
CA PRO A 269 -31.22 10.87 -9.84
C PRO A 269 -30.14 10.09 -10.61
N THR A 270 -28.89 10.48 -10.42
CA THR A 270 -27.77 9.60 -10.77
C THR A 270 -27.61 8.54 -9.68
N ALA A 271 -26.98 7.42 -10.01
CA ALA A 271 -26.39 6.51 -9.05
C ALA A 271 -24.88 6.75 -8.99
N GLU A 272 -24.35 6.98 -7.79
CA GLU A 272 -22.94 6.97 -7.50
C GLU A 272 -22.50 5.59 -6.97
N LEU A 273 -21.25 5.23 -7.26
CA LEU A 273 -20.57 4.09 -6.65
C LEU A 273 -19.83 4.59 -5.39
N VAL A 274 -20.51 4.54 -4.24
CA VAL A 274 -20.04 5.12 -2.99
C VAL A 274 -19.25 4.09 -2.18
N ALA A 275 -18.12 4.49 -1.61
CA ALA A 275 -17.27 3.67 -0.77
C ALA A 275 -16.91 4.40 0.53
N ARG A 276 -16.33 3.67 1.49
CA ARG A 276 -15.65 4.28 2.65
C ARG A 276 -14.38 5.01 2.21
N ASP A 277 -14.02 6.09 2.91
CA ASP A 277 -12.75 6.80 2.70
C ASP A 277 -11.50 5.93 2.95
N SER A 278 -11.65 4.87 3.75
CA SER A 278 -10.64 3.86 4.06
C SER A 278 -10.49 2.75 3.00
N LEU A 279 -11.21 2.80 1.87
CA LEU A 279 -11.08 1.81 0.79
C LEU A 279 -9.66 1.80 0.20
N HIS A 280 -9.05 0.62 0.10
CA HIS A 280 -7.69 0.48 -0.43
C HIS A 280 -7.58 0.96 -1.90
N PRO A 281 -6.61 1.85 -2.25
CA PRO A 281 -6.42 2.43 -3.59
C PRO A 281 -6.55 1.48 -4.77
N ALA A 282 -5.92 0.30 -4.67
CA ALA A 282 -5.91 -0.71 -5.73
C ALA A 282 -7.29 -1.33 -6.00
N LEU A 283 -8.21 -1.30 -5.03
CA LEU A 283 -9.59 -1.75 -5.21
C LEU A 283 -10.46 -0.66 -5.83
N SER A 284 -10.19 0.62 -5.53
CA SER A 284 -10.80 1.76 -6.25
C SER A 284 -10.48 1.70 -7.75
N ASP A 285 -9.22 1.55 -8.14
CA ASP A 285 -8.81 1.43 -9.56
C ASP A 285 -9.51 0.26 -10.29
N LEU A 286 -9.74 -0.88 -9.61
CA LEU A 286 -10.46 -2.05 -10.15
C LEU A 286 -11.98 -1.85 -10.22
N LEU A 287 -12.58 -1.20 -9.22
CA LEU A 287 -14.02 -0.90 -9.19
C LEU A 287 -14.41 0.08 -10.30
N ILE A 288 -13.59 1.09 -10.59
CA ILE A 288 -13.86 2.03 -11.67
C ILE A 288 -13.62 1.38 -13.05
N GLU A 289 -12.70 0.41 -13.16
CA GLU A 289 -12.56 -0.41 -14.37
C GLU A 289 -13.77 -1.31 -14.61
N ALA A 290 -14.29 -1.98 -13.57
CA ALA A 290 -15.54 -2.73 -13.66
C ALA A 290 -16.73 -1.81 -14.01
N ALA A 291 -16.77 -0.61 -13.44
CA ALA A 291 -17.77 0.39 -13.79
C ALA A 291 -17.69 0.80 -15.27
N LYS A 292 -16.49 0.99 -15.84
CA LYS A 292 -16.30 1.23 -17.29
C LYS A 292 -16.81 0.08 -18.15
N GLU A 293 -16.55 -1.18 -17.79
CA GLU A 293 -17.02 -2.32 -18.59
C GLU A 293 -18.56 -2.48 -18.54
N VAL A 294 -19.17 -2.26 -17.36
CA VAL A 294 -20.61 -2.45 -17.14
C VAL A 294 -21.45 -1.25 -17.62
N HIS A 295 -20.95 -0.03 -17.48
CA HIS A 295 -21.70 1.21 -17.71
C HIS A 295 -21.19 2.07 -18.88
N GLY A 296 -20.00 1.79 -19.45
CA GLY A 296 -19.44 2.57 -20.56
C GLY A 296 -20.15 2.43 -21.92
N ARG A 297 -21.13 1.53 -22.03
CA ARG A 297 -21.90 1.29 -23.26
C ARG A 297 -23.12 2.23 -23.33
N SER A 298 -23.53 2.58 -24.54
CA SER A 298 -24.78 3.32 -24.75
C SER A 298 -25.99 2.49 -24.33
N THR A 299 -27.00 3.14 -23.78
CA THR A 299 -28.32 2.55 -23.47
C THR A 299 -29.42 3.49 -23.96
N LEU A 300 -30.70 3.20 -23.64
CA LEU A 300 -31.79 4.18 -23.86
C LEU A 300 -31.64 5.45 -23.00
N LEU A 301 -30.86 5.42 -21.92
CA LEU A 301 -30.76 6.49 -20.92
C LEU A 301 -29.46 7.29 -21.00
N GLN A 302 -28.41 6.75 -21.64
CA GLN A 302 -27.07 7.33 -21.61
C GLN A 302 -26.30 7.06 -22.92
N ARG A 303 -25.38 7.97 -23.27
CA ARG A 303 -24.48 7.81 -24.41
C ARG A 303 -23.32 6.86 -24.07
N ALA A 304 -22.67 6.31 -25.09
CA ALA A 304 -21.42 5.58 -24.91
C ALA A 304 -20.35 6.50 -24.28
N GLY A 305 -19.63 6.01 -23.28
CA GLY A 305 -18.63 6.79 -22.53
C GLY A 305 -19.18 7.86 -21.58
N GLU A 306 -20.50 8.01 -21.43
CA GLU A 306 -21.09 9.00 -20.50
C GLU A 306 -20.89 8.63 -19.03
N PHE A 307 -20.74 7.34 -18.74
CA PHE A 307 -20.44 6.78 -17.42
C PHE A 307 -19.33 5.71 -17.49
N PRO A 308 -18.62 5.43 -16.39
CA PRO A 308 -18.67 6.15 -15.12
C PRO A 308 -17.94 7.50 -15.23
N ALA A 309 -18.34 8.49 -14.41
CA ALA A 309 -17.89 9.87 -14.53
C ALA A 309 -17.51 10.49 -13.17
N PRO A 310 -16.50 11.38 -13.12
CA PRO A 310 -16.06 12.08 -11.90
C PRO A 310 -16.99 13.25 -11.52
N ARG A 311 -18.31 13.06 -11.60
CA ARG A 311 -19.28 14.03 -11.08
C ARG A 311 -19.39 13.80 -9.56
N ALA A 312 -19.24 14.87 -8.78
CA ALA A 312 -19.57 14.88 -7.36
C ALA A 312 -20.93 15.60 -7.22
N GLN A 313 -21.98 14.86 -6.86
CA GLN A 313 -23.28 15.45 -6.53
C GLN A 313 -23.47 15.41 -5.02
N ASP A 314 -23.52 14.19 -4.48
CA ASP A 314 -23.88 13.93 -3.08
C ASP A 314 -22.64 13.64 -2.21
N PHE A 315 -21.60 13.02 -2.78
CA PHE A 315 -20.38 12.64 -2.05
C PHE A 315 -19.12 13.21 -2.72
N PRO A 316 -18.07 13.55 -1.94
CA PRO A 316 -16.80 13.99 -2.51
C PRO A 316 -16.13 12.84 -3.28
N ILE A 317 -15.67 13.11 -4.51
CA ILE A 317 -14.90 12.15 -5.30
C ILE A 317 -13.61 11.77 -4.56
N SER A 318 -13.33 10.47 -4.44
CA SER A 318 -12.13 9.97 -3.75
C SER A 318 -10.85 10.43 -4.45
N ALA A 319 -9.76 10.59 -3.70
CA ALA A 319 -8.46 10.96 -4.27
C ALA A 319 -7.97 9.93 -5.31
N ASP A 320 -8.28 8.66 -5.10
CA ASP A 320 -8.01 7.55 -6.02
C ASP A 320 -8.81 7.66 -7.32
N ALA A 321 -10.11 7.95 -7.23
CA ALA A 321 -10.96 8.19 -8.37
C ALA A 321 -10.51 9.44 -9.14
N ALA A 322 -10.26 10.56 -8.45
CA ALA A 322 -9.77 11.80 -9.04
C ALA A 322 -8.44 11.61 -9.80
N ARG A 323 -7.52 10.78 -9.26
CA ARG A 323 -6.33 10.31 -10.01
C ARG A 323 -6.75 9.50 -11.23
N TYR A 324 -7.52 8.44 -11.04
CA TYR A 324 -7.84 7.47 -12.08
C TYR A 324 -8.55 8.11 -13.29
N TYR A 325 -9.45 9.08 -13.08
CA TYR A 325 -10.09 9.81 -14.18
C TYR A 325 -9.15 10.78 -14.90
N LYS A 326 -8.13 11.34 -14.22
CA LYS A 326 -7.14 12.25 -14.82
C LYS A 326 -6.00 11.53 -15.56
N SER A 327 -5.48 10.45 -14.99
CA SER A 327 -4.26 9.77 -15.49
C SER A 327 -4.47 8.33 -15.96
N GLY A 328 -5.65 7.74 -15.72
CA GLY A 328 -5.83 6.28 -15.75
C GLY A 328 -5.13 5.58 -14.59
N LYS A 329 -5.06 4.24 -14.67
CA LYS A 329 -4.35 3.37 -13.71
C LYS A 329 -2.94 3.87 -13.41
N SER A 330 -2.51 3.78 -12.15
CA SER A 330 -1.11 4.05 -11.76
C SER A 330 -0.14 3.16 -12.56
N PHE A 331 1.08 3.66 -12.81
CA PHE A 331 2.07 3.06 -13.73
C PHE A 331 2.31 1.56 -13.46
N LEU A 332 2.43 1.17 -12.19
CA LEU A 332 2.62 -0.24 -11.78
C LEU A 332 1.46 -1.14 -12.25
N TYR A 333 0.21 -0.73 -12.02
CA TYR A 333 -1.00 -1.45 -12.45
C TYR A 333 -1.31 -1.34 -13.96
N ARG A 334 -0.51 -0.57 -14.71
CA ARG A 334 -0.61 -0.45 -16.18
C ARG A 334 0.31 -1.43 -16.91
N VAL A 335 1.45 -1.77 -16.30
CA VAL A 335 2.49 -2.63 -16.90
C VAL A 335 2.47 -4.05 -16.31
N LEU A 336 2.04 -4.21 -15.04
CA LEU A 336 2.03 -5.49 -14.34
C LEU A 336 0.57 -5.97 -14.10
N PRO A 337 0.26 -7.27 -14.30
CA PRO A 337 -1.00 -7.85 -13.86
C PRO A 337 -1.23 -7.63 -12.36
N PHE A 338 -2.48 -7.50 -11.92
CA PHE A 338 -2.81 -7.17 -10.52
C PHE A 338 -2.15 -8.10 -9.48
N TRP A 339 -2.04 -9.39 -9.78
CA TRP A 339 -1.32 -10.34 -8.92
C TRP A 339 0.18 -10.05 -8.83
N VAL A 340 0.82 -9.67 -9.94
CA VAL A 340 2.25 -9.29 -9.96
C VAL A 340 2.47 -7.93 -9.30
N ALA A 341 1.56 -6.97 -9.47
CA ALA A 341 1.63 -5.68 -8.80
C ALA A 341 1.46 -5.82 -7.27
N SER A 342 0.46 -6.56 -6.80
CA SER A 342 0.25 -6.83 -5.36
C SER A 342 1.29 -7.78 -4.75
N LEU A 343 1.89 -8.69 -5.53
CA LEU A 343 3.06 -9.47 -5.12
C LEU A 343 4.30 -8.58 -5.02
N ALA A 344 4.53 -7.67 -5.98
CA ALA A 344 5.64 -6.72 -5.94
C ALA A 344 5.52 -5.77 -4.75
N ASP A 345 4.31 -5.30 -4.44
CA ASP A 345 4.03 -4.47 -3.25
C ASP A 345 4.43 -5.23 -1.96
N ARG A 346 3.95 -6.47 -1.80
CA ARG A 346 4.36 -7.39 -0.71
C ARG A 346 5.88 -7.65 -0.69
N LEU A 347 6.52 -7.74 -1.84
CA LEU A 347 7.96 -8.00 -1.97
C LEU A 347 8.80 -6.76 -1.62
N VAL A 348 8.36 -5.55 -2.02
CA VAL A 348 9.04 -4.28 -1.74
C VAL A 348 8.94 -3.94 -0.26
N VAL A 349 7.77 -4.14 0.36
CA VAL A 349 7.56 -4.04 1.83
C VAL A 349 8.56 -4.90 2.60
N LEU A 350 8.88 -6.10 2.09
CA LEU A 350 9.81 -7.03 2.72
C LEU A 350 11.28 -6.72 2.38
N LEU A 351 11.59 -6.43 1.12
CA LEU A 351 12.95 -6.27 0.62
C LEU A 351 13.59 -4.93 0.99
N VAL A 352 12.85 -3.82 0.96
CA VAL A 352 13.44 -2.49 1.27
C VAL A 352 14.01 -2.45 2.70
N PRO A 353 13.31 -2.90 3.76
CA PRO A 353 13.87 -2.95 5.11
C PRO A 353 15.05 -3.92 5.24
N ILE A 354 14.98 -5.09 4.57
CA ILE A 354 16.08 -6.05 4.52
C ILE A 354 17.32 -5.40 3.91
N ILE A 355 17.20 -4.74 2.76
CA ILE A 355 18.30 -4.07 2.06
C ILE A 355 18.88 -2.92 2.91
N VAL A 356 18.02 -2.10 3.52
CA VAL A 356 18.40 -0.97 4.37
C VAL A 356 19.22 -1.40 5.60
N VAL A 357 18.98 -2.60 6.17
CA VAL A 357 19.79 -3.12 7.28
C VAL A 357 20.97 -3.99 6.80
N LEU A 358 20.81 -4.72 5.70
CA LEU A 358 21.85 -5.60 5.16
C LEU A 358 23.07 -4.81 4.65
N ILE A 359 22.87 -3.69 3.95
CA ILE A 359 23.96 -2.85 3.43
C ILE A 359 24.90 -2.35 4.55
N PRO A 360 24.42 -1.67 5.62
CA PRO A 360 25.29 -1.27 6.74
C PRO A 360 25.77 -2.48 7.55
N GLY A 361 24.94 -3.52 7.73
CA GLY A 361 25.32 -4.75 8.41
C GLY A 361 26.56 -5.40 7.79
N LEU A 362 26.60 -5.55 6.46
CA LEU A 362 27.73 -6.09 5.71
C LEU A 362 29.01 -5.26 5.88
N ARG A 363 28.92 -3.94 6.06
CA ARG A 363 30.08 -3.07 6.37
C ARG A 363 30.59 -3.23 7.82
N ILE A 364 29.72 -3.63 8.74
CA ILE A 364 30.04 -3.74 10.18
C ILE A 364 30.55 -5.14 10.57
N VAL A 365 30.18 -6.20 9.84
CA VAL A 365 30.66 -7.57 10.08
C VAL A 365 32.20 -7.68 10.16
N PRO A 366 33.00 -7.12 9.23
CA PRO A 366 34.46 -7.24 9.27
C PRO A 366 35.09 -6.55 10.49
N SER A 367 34.58 -5.37 10.88
CA SER A 367 35.14 -4.61 12.01
C SER A 367 34.75 -5.22 13.36
N LEU A 368 33.52 -5.72 13.52
CA LEU A 368 33.12 -6.50 14.70
C LEU A 368 33.94 -7.80 14.83
N TYR A 369 34.17 -8.51 13.73
CA TYR A 369 34.99 -9.72 13.73
C TYR A 369 36.44 -9.42 14.13
N ALA A 370 37.04 -8.37 13.55
CA ALA A 370 38.39 -7.93 13.89
C ALA A 370 38.53 -7.51 15.36
N TRP A 371 37.59 -6.70 15.86
CA TRP A 371 37.52 -6.30 17.26
C TRP A 371 37.39 -7.52 18.18
N ARG A 372 36.49 -8.45 17.86
CA ARG A 372 36.24 -9.68 18.63
C ARG A 372 37.49 -10.56 18.75
N VAL A 373 38.27 -10.71 17.68
CA VAL A 373 39.53 -11.46 17.70
C VAL A 373 40.59 -10.71 18.50
N LYS A 374 40.80 -9.41 18.23
CA LYS A 374 41.77 -8.57 18.98
C LYS A 374 41.47 -8.51 20.48
N SER A 375 40.20 -8.41 20.89
CA SER A 375 39.80 -8.41 22.31
C SER A 375 40.13 -9.70 23.06
N ARG A 376 40.26 -10.86 22.38
CA ARG A 376 40.77 -12.08 23.00
C ARG A 376 42.27 -11.98 23.29
N ILE A 377 43.04 -11.43 22.35
CA ILE A 377 44.48 -11.19 22.50
C ILE A 377 44.73 -10.18 23.63
N TYR A 378 44.06 -9.03 23.62
CA TYR A 378 44.24 -7.97 24.62
C TYR A 378 43.89 -8.40 26.05
N ARG A 379 42.93 -9.31 26.26
CA ARG A 379 42.65 -9.86 27.61
C ARG A 379 43.86 -10.59 28.19
N TRP A 380 44.52 -11.44 27.38
CA TRP A 380 45.74 -12.15 27.82
C TRP A 380 46.94 -11.22 27.90
N TYR A 381 47.05 -10.23 27.01
CA TYR A 381 48.07 -9.19 27.07
C TYR A 381 47.97 -8.37 28.37
N GLY A 382 46.75 -8.03 28.82
CA GLY A 382 46.51 -7.40 30.11
C GLY A 382 46.89 -8.28 31.30
N SER A 383 46.60 -9.58 31.25
CA SER A 383 47.07 -10.55 32.26
C SER A 383 48.60 -10.68 32.28
N LEU A 384 49.26 -10.59 31.12
CA LEU A 384 50.72 -10.63 31.02
C LEU A 384 51.36 -9.37 31.60
N ILE A 385 50.85 -8.17 31.30
CA ILE A 385 51.30 -6.91 31.93
C ILE A 385 51.08 -6.92 33.44
N ALA A 386 49.95 -7.46 33.92
CA ALA A 386 49.70 -7.59 35.35
C ALA A 386 50.74 -8.52 36.03
N LEU A 387 51.11 -9.62 35.36
CA LEU A 387 52.13 -10.55 35.85
C LEU A 387 53.55 -9.97 35.76
N GLU A 388 53.88 -9.22 34.70
CA GLU A 388 55.13 -8.47 34.58
C GLU A 388 55.25 -7.43 35.69
N ARG A 389 54.20 -6.64 35.92
CA ARG A 389 54.18 -5.61 36.98
C ARG A 389 54.29 -6.23 38.38
N ALA A 390 53.73 -7.43 38.60
CA ALA A 390 53.96 -8.21 39.80
C ALA A 390 55.40 -8.74 39.89
N ALA A 391 56.00 -9.15 38.77
CA ALA A 391 57.40 -9.61 38.70
C ALA A 391 58.45 -8.49 38.83
N MET A 392 58.04 -7.22 38.68
CA MET A 392 58.88 -6.03 38.92
C MET A 392 58.93 -5.61 40.41
N ALA A 393 58.05 -6.16 41.27
CA ALA A 393 58.20 -6.01 42.71
C ALA A 393 59.37 -6.86 43.25
N ASP A 394 59.88 -6.51 44.42
CA ASP A 394 60.96 -7.27 45.05
C ASP A 394 60.39 -8.56 45.69
N ASN A 395 60.49 -9.68 44.96
CA ASN A 395 59.75 -10.92 45.22
C ASN A 395 60.62 -11.99 45.90
N SER A 396 60.06 -12.71 46.87
CA SER A 396 60.75 -13.86 47.46
C SER A 396 61.00 -15.00 46.43
N PRO A 397 61.99 -15.88 46.68
CA PRO A 397 62.21 -17.09 45.88
C PRO A 397 61.00 -18.04 45.86
N THR A 398 60.02 -17.86 46.74
CA THR A 398 58.73 -18.56 46.76
C THR A 398 57.70 -17.94 45.82
N GLU A 399 57.58 -16.61 45.81
CA GLU A 399 56.66 -15.88 44.92
C GLU A 399 57.08 -15.95 43.46
N ARG A 400 58.39 -15.86 43.17
CA ARG A 400 58.91 -16.06 41.80
C ARG A 400 58.50 -17.42 41.21
N ARG A 401 58.40 -18.47 42.04
CA ARG A 401 57.89 -19.82 41.69
C ARG A 401 56.35 -19.91 41.65
N ALA A 402 55.62 -18.95 42.19
CA ALA A 402 54.18 -18.80 41.96
C ALA A 402 53.90 -18.08 40.63
N LEU A 403 54.62 -16.98 40.35
CA LEU A 403 54.54 -16.20 39.11
C LEU A 403 54.84 -17.06 37.87
N ILE A 404 55.91 -17.87 37.90
CA ILE A 404 56.22 -18.81 36.79
C ILE A 404 55.06 -19.79 36.53
N ARG A 405 54.42 -20.33 37.58
CA ARG A 405 53.25 -21.23 37.43
C ARG A 405 51.98 -20.52 36.96
N GLN A 406 51.89 -19.19 37.11
CA GLN A 406 50.85 -18.37 36.49
C GLN A 406 51.18 -18.10 35.01
N LEU A 407 52.45 -17.85 34.67
CA LEU A 407 52.92 -17.71 33.29
C LEU A 407 52.67 -18.99 32.48
N ASP A 408 53.01 -20.16 33.04
CA ASP A 408 52.74 -21.47 32.42
C ASP A 408 51.25 -21.66 32.10
N LYS A 409 50.35 -21.26 33.02
CA LYS A 409 48.89 -21.32 32.80
C LYS A 409 48.41 -20.34 31.72
N ILE A 410 49.00 -19.15 31.63
CA ILE A 410 48.70 -18.18 30.57
C ILE A 410 49.17 -18.75 29.22
N GLU A 411 50.39 -19.28 29.15
CA GLU A 411 50.94 -19.87 27.93
C GLU A 411 50.14 -21.10 27.44
N GLU A 412 49.75 -22.01 28.34
CA GLU A 412 48.89 -23.14 28.01
C GLU A 412 47.50 -22.67 27.52
N SER A 413 46.92 -21.66 28.16
CA SER A 413 45.63 -21.07 27.75
C SER A 413 45.72 -20.35 26.39
N VAL A 414 46.84 -19.69 26.10
CA VAL A 414 47.10 -19.00 24.82
C VAL A 414 47.31 -20.03 23.71
N ASN A 415 48.12 -21.06 23.92
CA ASN A 415 48.36 -22.11 22.93
C ASN A 415 47.12 -22.98 22.65
N GLY A 416 46.15 -23.04 23.58
CA GLY A 416 44.84 -23.65 23.36
C GLY A 416 43.89 -22.86 22.46
N MET A 417 44.22 -21.61 22.08
CA MET A 417 43.32 -20.77 21.27
C MET A 417 43.32 -21.16 19.79
N LYS A 418 42.12 -21.37 19.24
CA LYS A 418 41.89 -21.55 17.80
C LYS A 418 41.84 -20.19 17.12
N MET A 419 42.89 -19.83 16.38
CA MET A 419 43.05 -18.52 15.74
C MET A 419 42.88 -18.57 14.21
N PRO A 420 42.37 -17.51 13.56
CA PRO A 420 42.43 -17.33 12.11
C PRO A 420 43.83 -16.85 11.67
N LEU A 421 44.27 -17.25 10.47
CA LEU A 421 45.61 -16.93 9.95
C LEU A 421 45.89 -15.41 9.86
N ALA A 422 44.87 -14.61 9.54
CA ALA A 422 44.97 -13.14 9.41
C ALA A 422 45.31 -12.39 10.72
N TYR A 423 45.43 -13.09 11.85
CA TYR A 423 45.83 -12.53 13.15
C TYR A 423 47.05 -13.25 13.75
N ALA A 424 47.77 -14.04 12.94
CA ALA A 424 48.92 -14.84 13.39
C ALA A 424 50.06 -13.97 13.95
N GLU A 425 50.39 -12.86 13.30
CA GLU A 425 51.41 -11.88 13.73
C GLU A 425 51.22 -11.45 15.21
N GLN A 426 50.03 -10.93 15.54
CA GLN A 426 49.68 -10.49 16.91
C GLN A 426 49.71 -11.65 17.94
N PHE A 427 49.51 -12.88 17.48
CA PHE A 427 49.65 -14.09 18.32
C PHE A 427 51.12 -14.49 18.52
N TYR A 428 51.98 -14.31 17.51
CA TYR A 428 53.43 -14.52 17.64
C TYR A 428 54.08 -13.47 18.55
N VAL A 429 53.74 -12.19 18.41
CA VAL A 429 54.24 -11.11 19.32
C VAL A 429 53.81 -11.36 20.77
N LEU A 430 52.57 -11.80 21.03
CA LEU A 430 52.15 -12.20 22.38
C LEU A 430 53.00 -13.36 22.94
N ARG A 431 53.36 -14.34 22.10
CA ARG A 431 54.23 -15.45 22.50
C ARG A 431 55.68 -15.04 22.74
N GLU A 432 56.18 -14.09 21.96
CA GLU A 432 57.51 -13.50 22.13
C GLU A 432 57.61 -12.76 23.47
N HIS A 433 56.61 -11.95 23.82
CA HIS A 433 56.55 -11.28 25.13
C HIS A 433 56.38 -12.26 26.29
N ILE A 434 55.64 -13.36 26.12
CA ILE A 434 55.62 -14.47 27.10
C ILE A 434 57.02 -15.07 27.27
N GLY A 435 57.77 -15.25 26.18
CA GLY A 435 59.17 -15.70 26.20
C GLY A 435 60.12 -14.74 26.93
N PHE A 436 60.01 -13.43 26.66
CA PHE A 436 60.80 -12.39 27.32
C PHE A 436 60.55 -12.34 28.84
N VAL A 437 59.27 -12.34 29.25
CA VAL A 437 58.89 -12.40 30.68
C VAL A 437 59.36 -13.72 31.31
N ARG A 438 59.32 -14.84 30.58
CA ARG A 438 59.87 -16.14 31.03
C ARG A 438 61.38 -16.08 31.24
N ALA A 439 62.16 -15.51 30.32
CA ALA A 439 63.61 -15.37 30.45
C ALA A 439 64.00 -14.52 31.67
N ARG A 440 63.33 -13.37 31.85
CA ARG A 440 63.51 -12.46 32.99
C ARG A 440 63.11 -13.09 34.33
N LEU A 441 62.06 -13.90 34.36
CA LEU A 441 61.67 -14.70 35.55
C LEU A 441 62.56 -15.92 35.80
N SER A 442 63.23 -16.46 34.78
CA SER A 442 64.25 -17.51 34.93
C SER A 442 65.60 -16.95 35.40
N GLY A 443 65.91 -15.69 35.12
CA GLY A 443 67.19 -15.05 35.44
C GLY A 443 68.27 -15.22 34.37
N THR A 444 67.91 -15.66 33.17
CA THR A 444 68.82 -15.67 32.01
C THR A 444 68.99 -14.24 31.51
N ARG A 445 70.20 -13.69 31.61
CA ARG A 445 70.54 -12.33 31.18
C ARG A 445 71.45 -12.41 29.96
N GLU A 446 70.85 -12.46 28.77
CA GLU A 446 71.56 -12.10 27.55
C GLU A 446 71.68 -10.56 27.48
N ALA A 447 72.85 -10.08 27.08
CA ALA A 447 73.15 -8.67 26.88
C ALA A 447 73.59 -8.48 25.41
N PRO A 448 73.26 -7.33 24.79
CA PRO A 448 73.75 -7.02 23.46
C PRO A 448 75.19 -6.50 23.53
N ASP A 449 76.15 -7.27 23.03
CA ASP A 449 77.53 -6.82 22.90
C ASP A 449 77.74 -6.05 21.59
N ALA A 450 78.38 -4.88 21.70
CA ALA A 450 78.87 -4.10 20.57
C ALA A 450 80.02 -3.18 21.00
N ASN A 451 81.26 -3.48 20.56
CA ASN A 451 82.30 -2.47 20.32
C ASN A 451 83.55 -3.05 19.62
N VAL A 452 84.17 -2.21 18.76
CA VAL A 452 85.60 -2.14 18.31
C VAL A 452 86.38 -3.45 18.01
N GLY A 453 87.14 -3.61 16.92
CA GLY A 453 87.60 -2.69 15.86
C GLY A 453 89.13 -2.72 15.72
N ALA A 454 89.66 -2.49 14.49
CA ALA A 454 91.08 -2.66 14.07
C ALA A 454 91.58 -4.14 14.10
N GLU A 455 92.54 -4.64 13.31
CA GLU A 455 93.28 -4.29 12.06
C GLU A 455 93.86 -5.67 11.52
N GLU A 456 94.48 -5.97 10.37
CA GLU A 456 95.07 -5.38 9.13
C GLU A 456 94.56 -6.26 7.93
N GLU A 457 94.27 -5.78 6.70
CA GLU A 457 95.09 -5.36 5.54
C GLU A 457 95.39 -6.47 4.46
N GLN A 458 95.48 -6.05 3.19
CA GLN A 458 96.02 -6.71 1.97
C GLN A 458 95.24 -7.89 1.30
N ALA A 459 94.45 -7.54 0.27
CA ALA A 459 94.38 -8.27 -1.01
C ALA A 459 93.90 -7.37 -2.17
N GLU A 460 94.72 -7.26 -3.21
CA GLU A 460 94.53 -6.64 -4.55
C GLU A 460 93.47 -7.40 -5.41
N GLU A 461 92.90 -6.93 -6.52
CA GLU A 461 92.87 -5.63 -7.26
C GLU A 461 91.68 -5.69 -8.30
N SER A 462 91.50 -4.64 -9.12
CA SER A 462 90.54 -4.41 -10.22
C SER A 462 89.14 -3.95 -9.76
N ALA A 463 88.70 -2.70 -9.98
CA ALA A 463 88.60 -1.82 -11.16
C ALA A 463 87.37 -2.11 -12.06
N GLY A 464 86.52 -1.13 -12.40
CA GLY A 464 86.52 0.27 -11.95
C GLY A 464 85.40 1.15 -12.54
N THR A 465 85.34 2.39 -12.04
CA THR A 465 84.87 3.65 -12.67
C THR A 465 83.65 3.69 -13.61
N ALA A 466 82.54 4.24 -13.13
CA ALA A 466 81.69 5.29 -13.76
C ALA A 466 80.58 5.68 -12.75
N GLU A 467 80.58 6.85 -12.11
CA GLU A 467 80.32 8.22 -12.63
C GLU A 467 78.80 8.52 -12.79
N ALA A 468 78.36 9.59 -12.10
CA ALA A 468 76.99 10.14 -12.12
C ALA A 468 77.00 11.48 -12.93
N PRO A 469 75.89 12.26 -13.13
CA PRO A 469 75.11 12.87 -12.04
C PRO A 469 73.61 13.19 -12.33
N GLU A 470 72.98 13.80 -11.31
CA GLU A 470 71.93 14.85 -11.26
C GLU A 470 71.18 15.38 -12.51
N GLY A 471 69.94 15.87 -12.30
CA GLY A 471 69.37 16.97 -13.10
C GLY A 471 67.83 17.21 -13.06
N GLY A 472 67.38 18.39 -12.59
CA GLY A 472 66.02 18.96 -12.78
C GLY A 472 64.88 18.35 -11.93
N SER A 473 64.02 19.03 -11.17
CA SER A 473 63.61 20.45 -10.98
C SER A 473 62.60 21.05 -12.00
N ASN A 474 61.61 21.80 -11.45
CA ASN A 474 60.76 22.83 -12.08
C ASN A 474 59.72 22.39 -13.15
N ASP A 475 58.58 23.07 -13.37
CA ASP A 475 57.75 24.01 -12.55
C ASP A 475 56.36 24.22 -13.21
N ALA A 476 55.40 24.82 -12.49
CA ALA A 476 54.15 25.48 -12.98
C ALA A 476 53.11 24.66 -13.83
N GLY A 477 51.85 25.08 -13.98
CA GLY A 477 51.09 26.11 -13.24
C GLY A 477 49.74 26.54 -13.88
N THR A 478 48.86 27.13 -13.05
CA THR A 478 47.79 28.15 -13.34
C THR A 478 46.57 27.92 -14.27
N ALA A 479 45.39 28.34 -13.74
CA ALA A 479 44.19 28.93 -14.39
C ALA A 479 43.31 28.05 -15.33
N GLY A 480 42.01 28.32 -15.53
CA GLY A 480 41.06 29.28 -14.93
C GLY A 480 39.60 28.97 -15.41
N THR A 481 38.54 29.03 -14.58
CA THR A 481 37.65 30.18 -14.23
C THR A 481 36.54 30.59 -15.25
N ALA A 482 35.31 30.74 -14.72
CA ALA A 482 34.16 31.59 -15.16
C ALA A 482 33.05 31.06 -16.12
N GLY A 483 31.84 31.64 -15.98
CA GLY A 483 30.57 31.34 -16.71
C GLY A 483 29.54 30.56 -15.86
N THR A 484 28.57 31.12 -15.11
CA THR A 484 27.59 32.23 -15.33
C THR A 484 26.48 31.80 -16.31
N GLU A 485 25.21 31.50 -15.95
CA GLU A 485 24.14 32.18 -15.16
C GLU A 485 23.17 33.01 -16.07
N ALA A 486 21.98 33.40 -15.54
CA ALA A 486 20.75 33.89 -16.19
C ALA A 486 19.92 32.81 -16.94
N SER A 487 18.58 32.68 -16.84
CA SER A 487 17.45 33.48 -16.30
C SER A 487 16.72 34.44 -17.28
N HIS A 488 15.43 34.65 -16.99
CA HIS A 488 14.29 35.19 -17.79
C HIS A 488 13.46 34.12 -18.54
N ALA A 489 12.17 33.87 -18.27
CA ALA A 489 10.99 34.72 -18.00
C ALA A 489 10.31 35.27 -19.26
N ASN A 490 9.02 34.97 -19.42
CA ASN A 490 8.07 35.80 -20.16
C ASN A 490 6.66 35.64 -19.57
N GLU A 491 5.81 36.66 -19.77
CA GLU A 491 4.47 36.79 -19.19
C GLU A 491 3.48 37.26 -20.28
N SER A 492 2.21 37.45 -19.93
CA SER A 492 1.06 37.76 -20.81
C SER A 492 0.65 36.65 -21.81
N GLY A 493 -0.61 36.57 -22.25
CA GLY A 493 -1.80 37.26 -21.77
C GLY A 493 -2.62 37.87 -22.91
N SER A 494 -3.77 37.27 -23.22
CA SER A 494 -4.77 37.84 -24.12
C SER A 494 -6.19 37.48 -23.69
N ASN A 495 -7.08 38.43 -23.88
CA ASN A 495 -8.50 38.36 -23.59
C ASN A 495 -9.24 38.23 -24.93
N GLU A 496 -10.31 37.43 -25.04
CA GLU A 496 -11.21 37.57 -26.19
C GLU A 496 -12.66 37.18 -25.86
N THR A 497 -13.56 38.12 -26.14
CA THR A 497 -15.02 37.97 -26.03
C THR A 497 -15.62 37.84 -27.44
N GLY A 498 -16.36 36.76 -27.71
CA GLY A 498 -17.06 36.54 -28.97
C GLY A 498 -18.57 36.35 -28.77
N GLU A 499 -19.38 37.03 -29.58
CA GLU A 499 -20.85 37.09 -29.47
C GLU A 499 -21.52 36.53 -30.75
N ARG A 500 -22.79 36.10 -30.61
CA ARG A 500 -23.84 35.95 -31.67
C ARG A 500 -23.89 34.71 -32.58
N THR A 501 -25.06 34.06 -32.49
CA THR A 501 -25.95 33.59 -33.56
C THR A 501 -25.38 32.76 -34.73
N HIS A 502 -25.87 31.53 -34.85
CA HIS A 502 -27.05 31.32 -35.70
C HIS A 502 -27.97 30.21 -35.20
#